data_AF-A0A4Z0QXM2-F1
#
_entry.id   AF-A0A4Z0QXM2-F1
#
_cell.length_a   1.000
_cell.length_b   1.000
_cell.length_c   1.000
_cell.angle_alpha   90.00
_cell.angle_beta   90.00
_cell.angle_gamma   90.00
#
_symmetry.space_group_name_H-M   'P 1'
#
loop_
_entity.id
_entity.type
_entity.pdbx_description
1 polymer ?
#
loop_
_entity_poly.entity_id
_entity_poly.type
_entity_poly.pdbx_seq_one_letter_code
_entity_poly.pdbx_strand_id
1 'polypeptide(L)' 'MDKSKFDAVYPIISAVLVGKIAAELSLSDKDAITELYSSHLYEIMEHENTKLWQYSTEKLFELFLEERNSGKISFPQV' A
#
# COMPACT_ATOMS: atom_id res chain seq x y z
N MET A 1 9.73 -11.72 -16.74
CA MET A 1 10.14 -12.44 -15.51
C MET A 1 9.64 -11.73 -14.25
N ASP A 2 9.29 -10.45 -14.30
CA ASP A 2 8.83 -9.69 -13.12
C ASP A 2 7.35 -9.90 -12.77
N LYS A 3 6.46 -10.06 -13.76
CA LYS A 3 5.03 -10.29 -13.51
C LYS A 3 4.72 -11.47 -12.58
N SER A 4 5.43 -12.60 -12.73
CA SER A 4 5.26 -13.76 -11.85
C SER A 4 5.71 -13.50 -10.40
N LYS A 5 6.65 -12.58 -10.19
CA LYS A 5 7.06 -12.14 -8.85
C LYS A 5 6.06 -11.15 -8.28
N PHE A 6 5.58 -10.22 -9.11
CA PHE A 6 4.53 -9.28 -8.73
C PHE A 6 3.29 -10.02 -8.24
N ASP A 7 2.77 -10.96 -9.03
CA ASP A 7 1.57 -11.74 -8.69
C ASP A 7 1.74 -12.56 -7.38
N ALA A 8 2.97 -12.93 -7.04
CA ALA A 8 3.27 -13.67 -5.80
C ALA A 8 3.49 -12.76 -4.58
N VAL A 9 4.16 -11.61 -4.76
CA VAL A 9 4.57 -10.70 -3.68
C VAL A 9 3.47 -9.69 -3.36
N TYR A 10 2.73 -9.23 -4.36
CA TYR A 10 1.69 -8.21 -4.22
C TYR A 10 0.60 -8.59 -3.20
N PRO A 11 0.05 -9.83 -3.18
CA PRO A 11 -0.91 -10.21 -2.15
C PRO A 11 -0.30 -10.24 -0.75
N ILE A 12 0.98 -10.65 -0.63
CA ILE A 12 1.69 -10.72 0.64
C ILE A 12 1.90 -9.31 1.19
N ILE A 13 2.44 -8.40 0.39
CA ILE A 13 2.71 -7.03 0.85
C ILE A 13 1.42 -6.28 1.17
N SER A 14 0.36 -6.50 0.39
CA SER A 14 -0.97 -5.95 0.67
C SER A 14 -1.50 -6.42 2.03
N ALA A 15 -1.42 -7.71 2.33
CA ALA A 15 -1.85 -8.25 3.61
C ALA A 15 -1.03 -7.71 4.80
N VAL A 16 0.29 -7.62 4.63
CA VAL A 16 1.18 -7.06 5.67
C VAL A 16 0.91 -5.56 5.88
N LEU A 17 0.62 -4.80 4.82
CA LEU A 17 0.27 -3.39 4.90
C LEU A 17 -1.07 -3.17 5.62
N VAL A 18 -2.10 -3.98 5.32
CA VAL A 18 -3.38 -3.97 6.05
C VAL A 18 -3.15 -4.19 7.54
N GLY A 19 -2.36 -5.20 7.92
CA GLY A 19 -2.06 -5.49 9.32
C GLY A 19 -1.36 -4.33 10.02
N LYS A 20 -0.45 -3.64 9.31
CA LYS A 20 0.22 -2.43 9.83
C LYS A 20 -0.77 -1.27 9.99
N ILE A 21 -1.64 -1.03 9.02
CA ILE A 21 -2.69 0.00 9.08
C ILE A 21 -3.61 -0.26 10.28
N ALA A 22 -4.10 -1.49 10.43
CA ALA A 22 -4.96 -1.89 11.54
C ALA A 22 -4.28 -1.63 12.91
N ALA A 23 -3.01 -2.04 13.04
CA ALA A 23 -2.26 -1.89 14.28
C ALA A 23 -1.96 -0.42 14.63
N GLU A 24 -1.43 0.35 13.68
CA GLU A 24 -0.98 1.74 13.91
C GLU A 24 -2.15 2.72 14.07
N LEU A 25 -3.27 2.47 13.38
CA LEU A 25 -4.44 3.34 13.42
C LEU A 25 -5.54 2.83 14.36
N SER A 26 -5.28 1.74 15.09
CA SER A 26 -6.27 1.09 15.98
C SER A 26 -7.61 0.82 15.27
N LEU A 27 -7.53 0.38 14.01
CA LEU A 27 -8.69 0.04 13.18
C LEU A 27 -8.95 -1.46 13.22
N SER A 28 -10.19 -1.86 12.95
CA SER A 28 -10.47 -3.28 12.70
C SER A 28 -9.84 -3.71 11.38
N ASP A 29 -9.55 -5.01 11.21
CA ASP A 29 -9.03 -5.53 9.94
C ASP A 29 -9.92 -5.15 8.75
N LYS A 30 -11.24 -5.16 8.94
CA LYS A 30 -12.20 -4.76 7.89
C LYS A 30 -12.08 -3.28 7.52
N ASP A 31 -11.91 -2.42 8.52
CA ASP A 31 -11.77 -0.98 8.28
C ASP A 31 -10.42 -0.68 7.61
N ALA A 32 -9.34 -1.33 8.06
CA ALA A 32 -8.02 -1.21 7.46
C ALA A 32 -7.99 -1.70 6.00
N ILE A 33 -8.67 -2.81 5.69
CA ILE A 33 -8.87 -3.27 4.31
C ILE A 33 -9.63 -2.20 3.52
N THR A 34 -10.75 -1.72 4.05
CA THR A 34 -11.60 -0.74 3.35
C THR A 34 -10.83 0.54 3.05
N GLU A 35 -10.07 1.05 4.01
CA GLU A 35 -9.24 2.24 3.82
C GLU A 35 -8.09 2.02 2.84
N LEU A 36 -7.38 0.90 2.92
CA LEU A 36 -6.32 0.62 1.96
C LEU A 36 -6.88 0.50 0.54
N TYR A 37 -7.95 -0.26 0.34
CA TYR A 37 -8.53 -0.47 -0.99
C TYR A 37 -9.18 0.80 -1.57
N SER A 38 -9.55 1.75 -0.71
CA SER A 38 -10.06 3.06 -1.13
C SER A 38 -8.96 4.09 -1.35
N SER A 39 -7.70 3.75 -1.05
CA SER A 39 -6.55 4.64 -1.22
C SER A 39 -6.00 4.60 -2.65
N HIS A 40 -5.56 5.74 -3.12
CA HIS A 40 -4.85 5.89 -4.40
C HIS A 40 -3.49 5.16 -4.36
N LEU A 41 -2.89 4.99 -3.18
CA LEU A 41 -1.72 4.12 -3.01
C LEU A 41 -2.01 2.70 -3.53
N TYR A 42 -3.13 2.10 -3.15
CA TYR A 42 -3.48 0.74 -3.54
C TYR A 42 -3.72 0.61 -5.06
N GLU A 43 -4.43 1.58 -5.64
CA GLU A 43 -4.64 1.69 -7.10
C GLU A 43 -3.30 1.70 -7.85
N ILE A 44 -2.32 2.48 -7.38
CA ILE A 44 -1.02 2.61 -8.03
C ILE A 44 -0.13 1.39 -7.76
N MET A 45 -0.30 0.74 -6.62
CA MET A 45 0.41 -0.48 -6.28
C MET A 45 -0.04 -1.68 -7.16
N GLU A 46 -1.29 -1.67 -7.66
CA GLU A 46 -1.80 -2.64 -8.62
C GLU A 46 -1.13 -2.49 -10.01
N HIS A 47 -0.61 -1.31 -10.33
CA HIS A 47 0.16 -1.08 -11.54
C HIS A 47 1.61 -1.56 -11.39
N GLU A 48 1.92 -2.76 -11.91
CA GLU A 48 3.27 -3.38 -11.87
C GLU A 48 4.42 -2.40 -12.23
N ASN A 49 4.19 -1.51 -13.20
CA ASN A 49 5.16 -0.54 -13.71
C ASN A 49 5.63 0.49 -12.67
N THR A 50 4.85 0.75 -11.62
CA THR A 50 5.17 1.75 -10.59
C THR A 50 6.22 1.22 -9.63
N LYS A 51 6.40 -0.10 -9.58
CA LYS A 51 7.34 -0.81 -8.69
C LYS A 51 7.18 -0.49 -7.20
N LEU A 52 6.06 0.12 -6.80
CA LEU A 52 5.78 0.43 -5.39
C LEU A 52 5.70 -0.83 -4.54
N TRP A 53 5.24 -1.94 -5.11
CA TRP A 53 5.25 -3.26 -4.49
C TRP A 53 6.64 -3.75 -4.06
N GLN A 54 7.73 -3.11 -4.52
CA GLN A 54 9.10 -3.39 -4.10
C GLN A 54 9.53 -2.57 -2.87
N TYR A 55 8.75 -1.57 -2.46
CA TYR A 55 9.05 -0.76 -1.29
C TYR A 55 8.82 -1.58 -0.01
N SER A 56 9.48 -1.19 1.08
CA SER A 56 9.20 -1.80 2.38
C SER A 56 7.76 -1.46 2.81
N THR A 57 7.15 -2.34 3.61
CA THR A 57 5.84 -2.08 4.23
C THR A 57 5.83 -0.75 4.97
N GLU A 58 6.93 -0.39 5.64
CA GLU A 58 7.09 0.90 6.32
C GLU A 58 6.95 2.07 5.35
N LYS A 59 7.62 2.02 4.19
CA LYS A 59 7.56 3.08 3.20
C LYS A 59 6.17 3.19 2.56
N LEU A 60 5.52 2.06 2.29
CA LEU A 60 4.13 2.05 1.81
C LEU A 60 3.18 2.63 2.85
N PHE A 61 3.39 2.32 4.12
CA PHE A 61 2.58 2.88 5.21
C PHE A 61 2.80 4.39 5.38
N GLU A 62 4.03 4.89 5.26
CA GLU A 62 4.29 6.33 5.24
C GLU A 62 3.53 7.03 4.11
N LEU A 63 3.56 6.46 2.90
CA LEU A 63 2.84 7.00 1.74
C LEU A 63 1.32 6.98 1.96
N PHE A 64 0.81 5.90 2.57
CA PHE A 64 -0.60 5.81 2.94
C PHE A 64 -0.99 6.89 3.97
N LEU A 65 -0.15 7.13 4.99
CA LEU A 65 -0.39 8.19 5.97
C LEU A 65 -0.29 9.58 5.34
N GLU A 66 0.64 9.80 4.42
CA GLU A 66 0.75 11.05 3.67
C GLU A 66 -0.53 11.32 2.88
N GLU A 67 -1.03 10.32 2.17
CA GLU A 67 -2.30 10.38 1.45
C GLU A 67 -3.47 10.68 2.39
N ARG A 68 -3.58 9.93 3.48
CA ARG A 68 -4.66 10.08 4.48
C ARG A 68 -4.66 11.47 5.11
N ASN A 69 -3.49 12.01 5.44
CA ASN A 69 -3.37 13.29 6.16
C ASN A 69 -3.47 14.50 5.22
N SER A 70 -2.90 14.40 4.02
CA SER A 70 -2.80 15.52 3.07
C SER A 70 -3.86 15.47 1.96
N GLY A 71 -4.56 14.35 1.81
CA GLY A 71 -5.44 14.06 0.67
C GLY A 71 -4.70 13.92 -0.66
N LYS A 72 -3.37 13.83 -0.62
CA LYS A 72 -2.47 13.76 -1.78
C LYS A 72 -1.32 12.84 -1.46
N ILE A 73 -0.94 12.03 -2.43
CA ILE A 73 0.22 11.15 -2.35
C ILE A 73 1.31 11.68 -3.28
N SER A 74 2.46 12.07 -2.73
CA SER A 74 3.61 12.48 -3.53
C SER A 74 4.52 11.29 -3.78
N PHE A 75 4.28 10.58 -4.88
CA PHE A 75 5.23 9.55 -5.30
C PHE A 75 6.56 10.22 -5.68
N PRO A 76 7.71 9.66 -5.26
CA PRO A 76 8.98 10.11 -5.79
C PRO A 76 8.94 9.90 -7.31
N GLN A 77 9.04 11.00 -8.06
CA GLN A 77 9.20 10.93 -9.51
C GLN A 77 10.49 10.12 -9.77
N VAL A 78 10.33 8.96 -10.40
CA VAL A 78 11.43 8.09 -10.83
C VAL A 78 12.21 8.71 -11.98
#